data_AF-A0A6A0IKP4-F1
#
_entry.id   AF-A0A6A0IKP4-F1
#
_cell.length_a   1.000
_cell.length_b   1.000
_cell.length_c   1.000
_cell.angle_alpha   90.00
_cell.angle_beta   90.00
_cell.angle_gamma   90.00
#
_symmetry.space_group_name_H-M   'P 1'
#
loop_
_entity.id
_entity.type
_entity.pdbx_description
1 polymer ?
#
loop_
_entity_poly.entity_id
_entity_poly.type
_entity_poly.pdbx_seq_one_letter_code
_entity_poly.pdbx_strand_id
1 'polypeptide(L)'
;MARGNRALGLKTYAAHLYNDCHKALLLKTAHDELTRALNDDIEPHARNGFTQALDEIKDTLHPEYLASTTTPDDTPHGTTTNEQTYRHRLLRARLFLNPLNDLGPHPNAAQDTLTTPPIIVTPGTGPTHQGAMNQLKQEYIAARYFYDQGTQQRTQPHYADKDVTLTDTLDYPAYGIRLEYLRAAFRLAYSLLDKTAYFLNDYLNLGIREDRVNFRTLWYLNNEQRRGLRHDLERRENLPLRALYWLAKDLAPHEHAIGTLNPDAQHLALIRNHLEHKFLKLHTEGFQGPTPTHATGDLADTLPLHLHAHTFQNKCLQLLRLTRAAIIYLSLSIHREERERAKTRPPDQRVARINLYPLPEHRRQ
;
A
#
# COMPACT_ATOMS: atom_id res chain seq x y z
N MET A 1 -23.09 12.13 8.12
CA MET A 1 -22.92 11.03 7.14
C MET A 1 -21.48 10.54 6.97
N ALA A 2 -20.54 11.33 6.45
CA ALA A 2 -19.17 10.85 6.13
C ALA A 2 -18.43 10.18 7.31
N ARG A 3 -18.55 10.77 8.51
CA ARG A 3 -17.97 10.22 9.75
C ARG A 3 -18.53 8.83 10.10
N GLY A 4 -19.84 8.65 10.02
CA GLY A 4 -20.48 7.36 10.28
C GLY A 4 -20.05 6.29 9.26
N ASN A 5 -19.99 6.63 7.98
CA ASN A 5 -19.50 5.70 6.93
C ASN A 5 -18.02 5.32 7.15
N ARG A 6 -17.17 6.28 7.52
CA ARG A 6 -15.78 5.99 7.90
C ARG A 6 -15.72 5.04 9.08
N ALA A 7 -16.53 5.25 10.11
CA ALA A 7 -16.58 4.40 11.28
C ALA A 7 -17.05 2.97 10.96
N LEU A 8 -18.06 2.80 10.08
CA LEU A 8 -18.44 1.48 9.57
C LEU A 8 -17.30 0.80 8.81
N GLY A 9 -16.55 1.57 8.02
CA GLY A 9 -15.33 1.10 7.36
C GLY A 9 -14.26 0.64 8.36
N LEU A 10 -14.01 1.41 9.42
CA LEU A 10 -13.07 1.06 10.49
C LEU A 10 -13.50 -0.21 11.24
N LYS A 11 -14.79 -0.34 11.56
CA LYS A 11 -15.35 -1.55 12.18
C LYS A 11 -15.17 -2.77 11.29
N THR A 12 -15.47 -2.64 9.99
CA THR A 12 -15.27 -3.72 9.01
C THR A 12 -13.80 -4.09 8.88
N TYR A 13 -12.91 -3.10 8.81
CA TYR A 13 -11.46 -3.30 8.75
C TYR A 13 -10.95 -4.03 9.99
N ALA A 14 -11.41 -3.64 11.18
CA ALA A 14 -11.06 -4.28 12.44
C ALA A 14 -11.44 -5.78 12.49
N ALA A 15 -12.54 -6.17 11.84
CA ALA A 15 -12.96 -7.58 11.78
C ALA A 15 -11.99 -8.48 10.99
N HIS A 16 -11.15 -7.90 10.13
CA HIS A 16 -10.15 -8.63 9.34
C HIS A 16 -8.76 -8.65 9.98
N LEU A 17 -8.50 -7.82 10.99
CA LEU A 17 -7.21 -7.79 11.68
C LEU A 17 -7.02 -9.04 12.56
N TYR A 18 -5.79 -9.56 12.57
CA TYR A 18 -5.39 -10.69 13.41
C TYR A 18 -4.74 -10.26 14.74
N ASN A 19 -4.53 -8.95 14.96
CA ASN A 19 -3.98 -8.40 16.20
C ASN A 19 -5.11 -7.76 17.02
N ASP A 20 -5.39 -8.31 18.21
CA ASP A 20 -6.50 -7.89 19.05
C ASP A 20 -6.34 -6.46 19.59
N CYS A 21 -5.11 -6.04 19.92
CA CYS A 21 -4.84 -4.66 20.34
C CYS A 21 -5.15 -3.66 19.22
N HIS A 22 -4.75 -3.96 17.98
CA HIS A 22 -5.07 -3.12 16.83
C HIS A 22 -6.57 -3.10 16.56
N LYS A 23 -7.23 -4.26 16.61
CA LYS A 23 -8.68 -4.38 16.46
C LYS A 23 -9.41 -3.51 17.50
N ALA A 24 -9.01 -3.57 18.76
CA ALA A 24 -9.61 -2.76 19.83
C ALA A 24 -9.44 -1.25 19.59
N LEU A 25 -8.28 -0.81 19.11
CA LEU A 25 -8.05 0.61 18.77
C LEU A 25 -8.92 1.08 17.59
N LEU A 26 -9.02 0.29 16.53
CA LEU A 26 -9.89 0.62 15.38
C LEU A 26 -11.36 0.67 15.81
N LEU A 27 -11.82 -0.31 16.60
CA LEU A 27 -13.19 -0.35 17.12
C LEU A 27 -13.49 0.83 18.05
N LYS A 28 -12.55 1.22 18.91
CA LYS A 28 -12.69 2.42 19.75
C LYS A 28 -12.79 3.69 18.91
N THR A 29 -11.93 3.86 17.90
CA THR A 29 -12.05 5.01 16.99
C THR A 29 -13.39 5.01 16.24
N ALA A 30 -13.85 3.83 15.79
CA ALA A 30 -15.16 3.68 15.17
C ALA A 30 -16.31 4.06 16.14
N HIS A 31 -16.23 3.64 17.40
CA HIS A 31 -17.18 4.01 18.44
C HIS A 31 -17.25 5.53 18.62
N ASP A 32 -16.11 6.20 18.75
CA ASP A 32 -16.04 7.65 18.94
C ASP A 32 -16.58 8.41 17.72
N GLU A 33 -16.32 7.89 16.52
CA GLU A 33 -16.83 8.46 15.28
C GLU A 33 -18.34 8.25 15.10
N LEU A 34 -18.88 7.07 15.44
CA LEU A 34 -20.32 6.78 15.42
C LEU A 34 -21.07 7.62 16.46
N THR A 35 -20.53 7.72 17.67
CA THR A 35 -21.14 8.53 18.74
C THR A 35 -21.26 9.99 18.31
N ARG A 36 -20.19 10.57 17.74
CA ARG A 36 -20.23 11.93 17.17
C ARG A 36 -21.20 12.02 16.00
N ALA A 37 -21.19 11.05 15.09
CA ALA A 37 -22.06 11.05 13.91
C ALA A 37 -23.55 10.97 14.28
N LEU A 38 -23.92 10.26 15.35
CA LEU A 38 -25.30 10.13 15.82
C LEU A 38 -25.82 11.39 16.54
N ASN A 39 -24.91 12.22 17.05
CA ASN A 39 -25.22 13.53 17.63
C ASN A 39 -25.39 14.62 16.56
N ASP A 40 -24.86 14.40 15.35
CA ASP A 40 -25.07 15.28 14.20
C ASP A 40 -26.45 15.04 13.56
N ASP A 41 -26.89 16.01 12.73
CA ASP A 41 -28.01 15.79 11.83
C ASP A 41 -27.60 14.81 10.72
N ILE A 42 -28.29 13.68 10.64
CA ILE A 42 -27.99 12.57 9.73
C ILE A 42 -29.28 12.03 9.12
N GLU A 43 -29.15 11.47 7.92
CA GLU A 43 -30.28 10.91 7.21
C GLU A 43 -30.95 9.79 8.03
N PRO A 44 -32.29 9.78 8.15
CA PRO A 44 -33.01 8.86 9.03
C PRO A 44 -32.69 7.37 8.80
N HIS A 45 -32.49 6.98 7.54
CA HIS A 45 -32.18 5.60 7.19
C HIS A 45 -30.78 5.16 7.66
N ALA A 46 -29.83 6.09 7.78
CA ALA A 46 -28.47 5.80 8.23
C ALA A 46 -28.39 5.66 9.76
N ARG A 47 -29.27 6.34 10.49
CA ARG A 47 -29.29 6.35 11.96
C ARG A 47 -29.39 4.93 12.53
N ASN A 48 -30.31 4.11 12.02
CA ASN A 48 -30.50 2.73 12.48
C ASN A 48 -29.22 1.89 12.31
N GLY A 49 -28.58 1.97 11.14
CA GLY A 49 -27.34 1.24 10.87
C GLY A 49 -26.17 1.70 11.74
N PHE A 50 -26.05 3.00 12.00
CA PHE A 50 -25.03 3.55 12.88
C PHE A 50 -25.26 3.18 14.35
N THR A 51 -26.51 3.20 14.83
CA THR A 51 -26.86 2.76 16.18
C THR A 51 -26.56 1.28 16.36
N GLN A 52 -27.00 0.42 15.44
CA GLN A 52 -26.70 -1.01 15.48
C GLN A 52 -25.18 -1.26 15.52
N ALA A 53 -24.42 -0.60 14.64
CA ALA A 53 -22.98 -0.76 14.62
C ALA A 53 -22.31 -0.27 15.91
N LEU A 54 -22.85 0.78 16.55
CA LEU A 54 -22.35 1.28 17.83
C LEU A 54 -22.60 0.27 18.95
N ASP A 55 -23.79 -0.33 18.99
CA ASP A 55 -24.15 -1.32 20.01
C ASP A 55 -23.31 -2.59 19.87
N GLU A 56 -23.09 -3.08 18.64
CA GLU A 56 -22.19 -4.21 18.39
C GLU A 56 -20.73 -3.94 18.87
N ILE A 57 -20.27 -2.69 18.83
CA ILE A 57 -18.95 -2.32 19.36
C ILE A 57 -18.97 -2.34 20.90
N LYS A 58 -20.03 -1.85 21.53
CA LYS A 58 -20.20 -1.86 23.00
C LYS A 58 -20.28 -3.29 23.55
N ASP A 59 -20.87 -4.22 22.80
CA ASP A 59 -20.90 -5.64 23.16
C ASP A 59 -19.52 -6.30 23.07
N THR A 60 -18.62 -5.75 22.25
CA THR A 60 -17.27 -6.29 22.02
C THR A 60 -16.22 -5.71 22.97
N LEU A 61 -16.31 -4.43 23.34
CA LEU A 61 -15.30 -3.72 24.13
C LEU A 61 -15.82 -3.35 25.52
N HIS A 62 -14.97 -3.51 26.54
CA HIS A 62 -15.33 -3.17 27.91
C HIS A 62 -15.63 -1.65 28.04
N PRO A 63 -16.68 -1.24 28.79
CA PRO A 63 -17.07 0.17 28.93
C PRO A 63 -15.93 1.08 29.44
N GLU A 64 -15.10 0.60 30.36
CA GLU A 64 -13.95 1.36 30.87
C GLU A 64 -12.92 1.66 29.77
N TYR A 65 -12.70 0.73 28.85
CA TYR A 65 -11.78 0.95 27.73
C TYR A 65 -12.35 1.98 26.74
N LEU A 66 -13.65 1.96 26.49
CA LEU A 66 -14.33 2.97 25.68
C LEU A 66 -14.27 4.36 26.32
N ALA A 67 -14.40 4.45 27.64
CA ALA A 67 -14.34 5.70 28.38
C ALA A 67 -12.92 6.27 28.55
N SER A 68 -11.89 5.43 28.46
CA SER A 68 -10.50 5.88 28.63
C SER A 68 -10.08 6.87 27.53
N THR A 69 -9.26 7.85 27.86
CA THR A 69 -8.56 8.67 26.86
C THR A 69 -7.30 7.94 26.43
N THR A 70 -7.27 7.43 25.20
CA THR A 70 -6.01 6.96 24.61
C THR A 70 -5.25 8.20 24.15
N THR A 71 -4.46 8.81 25.02
CA THR A 71 -3.44 9.78 24.58
C THR A 71 -2.28 8.98 24.00
N PRO A 72 -2.06 8.98 22.68
CA PRO A 72 -0.83 8.43 22.14
C PRO A 72 0.31 9.25 22.74
N ASP A 73 1.33 8.61 23.30
CA ASP A 73 2.57 9.29 23.65
C ASP A 73 3.07 10.00 22.38
N ASP A 74 3.20 11.33 22.42
CA ASP A 74 3.50 12.17 21.27
C ASP A 74 4.98 12.04 20.82
N THR A 75 5.79 11.28 21.53
CA THR A 75 7.21 11.10 21.18
C THR A 75 7.40 10.10 20.04
N PRO A 76 7.99 10.52 18.90
CA PRO A 76 8.38 9.58 17.85
C PRO A 76 9.41 8.60 18.41
N HIS A 77 9.14 7.30 18.27
CA HIS A 77 10.12 6.27 18.57
C HIS A 77 11.44 6.53 17.81
N GLY A 78 12.59 6.24 18.41
CA GLY A 78 13.90 6.31 17.76
C GLY A 78 15.01 6.76 18.71
N THR A 79 16.23 6.23 18.50
CA THR A 79 17.38 6.50 19.38
C THR A 79 18.19 7.72 18.96
N THR A 80 18.07 8.14 17.69
CA THR A 80 18.80 9.29 17.13
C THR A 80 17.84 10.31 16.53
N THR A 81 18.28 11.58 16.46
CA THR A 81 17.51 12.65 15.82
C THR A 81 17.18 12.33 14.36
N ASN A 82 18.11 11.68 13.64
CA ASN A 82 17.89 11.27 12.26
C ASN A 82 16.79 10.22 12.14
N GLU A 83 16.80 9.21 13.03
CA GLU A 83 15.77 8.17 13.06
C GLU A 83 14.40 8.75 13.43
N GLN A 84 14.33 9.61 14.46
CA GLN A 84 13.09 10.25 14.89
C GLN A 84 12.49 11.10 13.77
N THR A 85 13.32 11.89 13.08
CA THR A 85 12.89 12.74 11.97
C THR A 85 12.39 11.89 10.80
N TYR A 86 13.12 10.82 10.44
CA TYR A 86 12.70 9.85 9.43
C TYR A 86 11.33 9.24 9.77
N ARG A 87 11.17 8.70 10.98
CA ARG A 87 9.91 8.07 11.42
C ARG A 87 8.75 9.07 11.44
N HIS A 88 8.97 10.30 11.91
CA HIS A 88 7.94 11.34 11.92
C HIS A 88 7.44 11.70 10.51
N ARG A 89 8.36 11.87 9.55
CA ARG A 89 8.00 12.15 8.15
C ARG A 89 7.17 11.01 7.56
N LEU A 90 7.61 9.76 7.75
CA LEU A 90 6.91 8.59 7.24
C LEU A 90 5.55 8.38 7.89
N LEU A 91 5.44 8.67 9.18
CA LEU A 91 4.19 8.57 9.92
C LEU A 91 3.14 9.53 9.37
N ARG A 92 3.54 10.79 9.12
CA ARG A 92 2.70 11.81 8.45
C ARG A 92 2.35 11.42 7.02
N ALA A 93 3.29 10.81 6.30
CA ALA A 93 3.07 10.33 4.94
C ALA A 93 2.20 9.05 4.86
N ARG A 94 1.96 8.38 6.00
CA ARG A 94 1.26 7.09 6.14
C ARG A 94 1.95 5.92 5.43
N LEU A 95 3.25 5.76 5.68
CA LEU A 95 4.11 4.80 4.98
C LEU A 95 4.63 3.64 5.85
N PHE A 96 4.09 3.43 7.05
CA PHE A 96 4.41 2.23 7.83
C PHE A 96 3.50 1.07 7.47
N LEU A 97 4.04 -0.15 7.36
CA LEU A 97 3.27 -1.39 7.24
C LEU A 97 2.60 -1.72 8.59
N ASN A 98 1.67 -0.87 8.98
CA ASN A 98 0.91 -0.93 10.21
C ASN A 98 -0.51 -0.45 9.95
N PRO A 99 -1.54 -1.29 10.19
CA PRO A 99 -2.94 -0.89 10.07
C PRO A 99 -3.32 0.35 10.88
N LEU A 100 -2.68 0.59 12.03
CA LEU A 100 -2.96 1.77 12.86
C LEU A 100 -2.60 3.08 12.16
N ASN A 101 -1.71 3.05 11.17
CA ASN A 101 -1.33 4.25 10.42
C ASN A 101 -2.50 4.80 9.58
N ASP A 102 -3.57 4.01 9.37
CA ASP A 102 -4.80 4.44 8.70
C ASP A 102 -5.71 5.29 9.61
N LEU A 103 -5.54 5.21 10.94
CA LEU A 103 -6.25 6.05 11.90
C LEU A 103 -5.71 7.48 11.92
N GLY A 104 -4.40 7.63 11.73
CA GLY A 104 -3.72 8.91 11.74
C GLY A 104 -2.22 8.77 11.99
N PRO A 105 -1.49 9.89 12.10
CA PRO A 105 -0.07 9.90 12.42
C PRO A 105 0.15 9.73 13.93
N HIS A 106 -0.37 8.64 14.50
CA HIS A 106 -0.19 8.31 15.91
C HIS A 106 1.14 7.58 16.14
N PRO A 107 1.94 7.91 17.16
CA PRO A 107 3.29 7.34 17.31
C PRO A 107 3.34 5.81 17.45
N ASN A 108 2.31 5.19 18.03
CA ASN A 108 2.16 3.73 18.07
C ASN A 108 2.04 3.06 16.68
N ALA A 109 1.75 3.84 15.63
CA ALA A 109 1.74 3.38 14.25
C ALA A 109 3.11 3.50 13.55
N ALA A 110 4.12 4.13 14.18
CA ALA A 110 5.43 4.41 13.60
C ALA A 110 6.39 3.20 13.58
N GLN A 111 5.85 2.01 13.32
CA GLN A 111 6.56 0.72 13.32
C GLN A 111 5.95 -0.22 12.28
N ASP A 112 6.77 -1.00 11.56
CA ASP A 112 6.30 -1.99 10.59
C ASP A 112 5.91 -3.30 11.29
N THR A 113 4.68 -3.37 11.81
CA THR A 113 4.18 -4.48 12.65
C THR A 113 3.49 -5.60 11.86
N LEU A 114 3.35 -5.44 10.54
CA LEU A 114 2.71 -6.44 9.69
C LEU A 114 3.46 -7.78 9.71
N THR A 115 2.74 -8.84 10.05
CA THR A 115 3.20 -10.22 10.09
C THR A 115 2.50 -11.02 9.00
N THR A 116 3.11 -12.14 8.62
CA THR A 116 2.43 -13.15 7.79
C THR A 116 1.58 -14.00 8.73
N PRO A 117 0.27 -14.12 8.50
CA PRO A 117 -0.56 -15.04 9.26
C PRO A 117 -0.04 -16.48 9.13
N PRO A 118 -0.36 -17.38 10.07
CA PRO A 118 -0.06 -18.80 9.93
C PRO A 118 -0.68 -19.34 8.64
N ILE A 119 0.11 -20.06 7.85
CA ILE A 119 -0.34 -20.73 6.62
C ILE A 119 -0.15 -22.23 6.82
N ILE A 120 -1.18 -22.99 6.49
CA ILE A 120 -1.13 -24.45 6.58
C ILE A 120 -0.66 -25.01 5.24
N VAL A 121 0.38 -25.84 5.31
CA VAL A 121 1.03 -26.44 4.14
C VAL A 121 1.10 -27.95 4.30
N THR A 122 1.32 -28.65 3.19
CA THR A 122 1.59 -30.09 3.20
C THR A 122 2.97 -30.37 3.81
N PRO A 123 3.16 -31.52 4.50
CA PRO A 123 4.46 -31.92 5.01
C PRO A 123 5.54 -31.91 3.91
N GLY A 124 6.73 -31.42 4.25
CA GLY A 124 7.84 -31.25 3.30
C GLY A 124 7.85 -29.90 2.56
N THR A 125 6.76 -29.14 2.61
CA THR A 125 6.74 -27.76 2.08
C THR A 125 7.44 -26.82 3.05
N GLY A 126 8.48 -26.12 2.59
CA GLY A 126 9.18 -25.10 3.38
C GLY A 126 8.32 -23.85 3.63
N PRO A 127 8.77 -22.90 4.46
CA PRO A 127 8.05 -21.66 4.76
C PRO A 127 8.18 -20.62 3.62
N THR A 128 7.89 -21.03 2.39
CA THR A 128 8.09 -20.25 1.15
C THR A 128 7.37 -18.91 1.20
N HIS A 129 6.08 -18.93 1.58
CA HIS A 129 5.23 -17.76 1.69
C HIS A 129 5.69 -16.80 2.80
N GLN A 130 6.19 -17.31 3.92
CA GLN A 130 6.72 -16.46 4.98
C GLN A 130 8.02 -15.79 4.54
N GLY A 131 8.89 -16.51 3.82
CA GLY A 131 10.10 -15.95 3.19
C GLY A 131 9.77 -14.88 2.16
N ALA A 132 8.84 -15.16 1.24
CA ALA A 132 8.38 -14.21 0.22
C ALA A 132 7.78 -12.94 0.84
N MET A 133 6.96 -13.08 1.89
CA MET A 133 6.41 -11.92 2.60
C MET A 133 7.52 -11.11 3.31
N ASN A 134 8.53 -11.76 3.89
CA ASN A 134 9.67 -11.03 4.48
C ASN A 134 10.40 -10.19 3.42
N GLN A 135 10.66 -10.77 2.24
CA GLN A 135 11.30 -10.06 1.14
C GLN A 135 10.44 -8.89 0.64
N LEU A 136 9.13 -9.09 0.44
CA LEU A 136 8.17 -8.04 0.07
C LEU A 136 8.22 -6.86 1.06
N LYS A 137 8.20 -7.16 2.36
CA LYS A 137 8.27 -6.12 3.41
C LYS A 137 9.59 -5.37 3.37
N GLN A 138 10.72 -6.07 3.22
CA GLN A 138 12.03 -5.44 3.21
C GLN A 138 12.23 -4.54 1.99
N GLU A 139 11.80 -4.99 0.82
CA GLU A 139 11.83 -4.17 -0.40
C GLU A 139 10.92 -2.95 -0.32
N TYR A 140 9.74 -3.07 0.30
CA TYR A 140 8.89 -1.91 0.59
C TYR A 140 9.57 -0.90 1.51
N ILE A 141 10.22 -1.38 2.58
CA ILE A 141 10.99 -0.53 3.51
C ILE A 141 12.12 0.18 2.75
N ALA A 142 12.81 -0.49 1.83
CA ALA A 142 13.83 0.12 0.99
C ALA A 142 13.25 1.20 0.04
N ALA A 143 12.14 0.91 -0.65
CA ALA A 143 11.46 1.87 -1.52
C ALA A 143 11.04 3.13 -0.73
N ARG A 144 10.47 2.94 0.46
CA ARG A 144 10.11 4.02 1.39
C ARG A 144 11.33 4.84 1.82
N TYR A 145 12.44 4.18 2.15
CA TYR A 145 13.68 4.86 2.54
C TYR A 145 14.23 5.71 1.39
N PHE A 146 14.29 5.17 0.17
CA PHE A 146 14.72 5.94 -1.01
C PHE A 146 13.79 7.12 -1.28
N TYR A 147 12.48 6.97 -1.11
CA TYR A 147 11.57 8.10 -1.21
C TYR A 147 11.92 9.19 -0.20
N ASP A 148 12.12 8.84 1.06
CA ASP A 148 12.52 9.82 2.09
C ASP A 148 13.81 10.55 1.69
N GLN A 149 14.86 9.82 1.29
CA GLN A 149 16.12 10.41 0.81
C GLN A 149 15.93 11.32 -0.41
N GLY A 150 15.03 10.96 -1.31
CA GLY A 150 14.72 11.72 -2.52
C GLY A 150 13.88 12.98 -2.29
N THR A 151 13.17 13.07 -1.15
CA THR A 151 12.37 14.26 -0.80
C THR A 151 13.12 15.28 0.04
N GLN A 152 14.27 14.91 0.61
CA GLN A 152 15.06 15.83 1.44
C GLN A 152 15.72 16.90 0.58
N GLN A 153 15.39 18.16 0.85
CA GLN A 153 16.09 19.30 0.26
C GLN A 153 17.54 19.32 0.75
N ARG A 154 18.45 19.70 -0.15
CA ARG A 154 19.88 19.82 0.13
C ARG A 154 20.36 21.19 -0.30
N THR A 155 21.20 21.81 0.52
CA THR A 155 21.83 23.10 0.25
C THR A 155 22.96 22.98 -0.76
N GLN A 156 23.58 21.80 -0.87
CA GLN A 156 24.65 21.51 -1.81
C GLN A 156 24.37 20.20 -2.57
N PRO A 157 24.91 20.05 -3.80
CA PRO A 157 24.90 18.78 -4.53
C PRO A 157 25.48 17.63 -3.68
N HIS A 158 24.98 16.42 -3.92
CA HIS A 158 25.54 15.24 -3.25
C HIS A 158 26.97 14.99 -3.73
N TYR A 159 27.83 14.37 -2.92
CA TYR A 159 29.21 14.06 -3.34
C TYR A 159 29.27 13.19 -4.61
N ALA A 160 28.30 12.28 -4.78
CA ALA A 160 28.11 11.46 -5.98
C ALA A 160 27.77 12.26 -7.25
N ASP A 161 27.30 13.50 -7.12
CA ASP A 161 27.02 14.40 -8.24
C ASP A 161 28.22 15.31 -8.57
N LYS A 162 29.31 15.25 -7.78
CA LYS A 162 30.52 16.04 -8.03
C LYS A 162 31.26 15.52 -9.25
N ASP A 163 31.78 16.46 -10.04
CA ASP A 163 32.57 16.17 -11.24
C ASP A 163 31.83 15.31 -12.30
N VAL A 164 30.49 15.34 -12.28
CA VAL A 164 29.64 14.74 -13.31
C VAL A 164 29.34 15.80 -14.37
N THR A 165 29.92 15.63 -15.57
CA THR A 165 29.63 16.52 -16.70
C THR A 165 28.29 16.17 -17.34
N LEU A 166 27.33 17.10 -17.26
CA LEU A 166 26.02 17.00 -17.91
C LEU A 166 25.82 18.19 -18.85
N THR A 167 25.20 17.97 -20.00
CA THR A 167 24.87 19.04 -20.94
C THR A 167 23.56 19.70 -20.54
N ASP A 168 23.56 21.03 -20.43
CA ASP A 168 22.32 21.80 -20.29
C ASP A 168 21.57 21.81 -21.62
N THR A 169 20.41 21.16 -21.64
CA THR A 169 19.53 21.10 -22.82
C THR A 169 18.63 22.32 -22.97
N LEU A 170 18.82 23.36 -22.14
CA LEU A 170 18.12 24.65 -22.18
C LEU A 170 16.60 24.55 -22.00
N ASP A 171 16.12 23.45 -21.42
CA ASP A 171 14.72 23.19 -21.07
C ASP A 171 14.54 22.96 -19.57
N TYR A 172 15.43 23.55 -18.75
CA TYR A 172 15.42 23.48 -17.29
C TYR A 172 15.40 22.04 -16.73
N PRO A 173 16.32 21.15 -17.17
CA PRO A 173 16.35 19.79 -16.67
C PRO A 173 16.89 19.75 -15.24
N ALA A 174 16.37 18.79 -14.48
CA ALA A 174 16.80 18.53 -13.12
C ALA A 174 17.46 17.15 -13.05
N TYR A 175 18.74 17.15 -12.70
CA TYR A 175 19.54 15.94 -12.48
C TYR A 175 20.15 15.94 -11.08
N GLY A 176 20.48 14.75 -10.59
CA GLY A 176 21.16 14.55 -9.31
C GLY A 176 20.64 13.33 -8.57
N ILE A 177 21.49 12.76 -7.71
CA ILE A 177 21.22 11.50 -7.02
C ILE A 177 19.92 11.51 -6.20
N ARG A 178 19.51 12.68 -5.70
CA ARG A 178 18.24 12.85 -5.00
C ARG A 178 17.06 12.43 -5.87
N LEU A 179 17.05 12.83 -7.14
CA LEU A 179 15.99 12.47 -8.08
C LEU A 179 16.09 11.00 -8.51
N GLU A 180 17.30 10.44 -8.56
CA GLU A 180 17.48 9.00 -8.79
C GLU A 180 16.97 8.15 -7.63
N TYR A 181 17.08 8.60 -6.38
CA TYR A 181 16.41 7.97 -5.25
C TYR A 181 14.88 7.93 -5.43
N LEU A 182 14.26 9.02 -5.91
CA LEU A 182 12.82 9.01 -6.22
C LEU A 182 12.47 8.04 -7.35
N ARG A 183 13.29 7.98 -8.41
CA ARG A 183 13.09 7.03 -9.53
C ARG A 183 13.22 5.59 -9.06
N ALA A 184 14.23 5.28 -8.25
CA ALA A 184 14.42 3.96 -7.65
C ALA A 184 13.25 3.57 -6.73
N ALA A 185 12.81 4.49 -5.87
CA ALA A 185 11.64 4.29 -5.01
C ALA A 185 10.38 3.95 -5.83
N PHE A 186 10.15 4.67 -6.93
CA PHE A 186 9.01 4.45 -7.81
C PHE A 186 9.06 3.07 -8.47
N ARG A 187 10.21 2.70 -9.07
CA ARG A 187 10.40 1.39 -9.72
C ARG A 187 10.20 0.23 -8.73
N LEU A 188 10.80 0.32 -7.53
CA LEU A 188 10.63 -0.68 -6.47
C LEU A 188 9.18 -0.80 -6.02
N ALA A 189 8.52 0.33 -5.74
CA ALA A 189 7.11 0.34 -5.32
C ALA A 189 6.20 -0.31 -6.38
N TYR A 190 6.40 -0.02 -7.66
CA TYR A 190 5.60 -0.63 -8.73
C TYR A 190 5.85 -2.14 -8.83
N SER A 191 7.13 -2.57 -8.78
CA SER A 191 7.52 -3.98 -8.86
C SER A 191 6.88 -4.83 -7.76
N LEU A 192 6.70 -4.27 -6.55
CA LEU A 192 6.04 -4.93 -5.43
C LEU A 192 4.58 -5.33 -5.72
N LEU A 193 3.88 -4.61 -6.60
CA LEU A 193 2.53 -4.98 -7.01
C LEU A 193 2.54 -6.28 -7.83
N ASP A 194 3.44 -6.40 -8.80
CA ASP A 194 3.59 -7.63 -9.58
C ASP A 194 4.09 -8.79 -8.69
N LYS A 195 5.00 -8.54 -7.73
CA LYS A 195 5.39 -9.56 -6.73
C LYS A 195 4.22 -10.00 -5.84
N THR A 196 3.30 -9.10 -5.52
CA THR A 196 2.04 -9.45 -4.83
C THR A 196 1.19 -10.38 -5.70
N ALA A 197 1.17 -10.18 -7.02
CA ALA A 197 0.49 -11.07 -7.96
C ALA A 197 1.12 -12.47 -8.01
N TYR A 198 2.46 -12.55 -8.05
CA TYR A 198 3.18 -13.82 -7.99
C TYR A 198 2.90 -14.57 -6.69
N PHE A 199 2.91 -13.86 -5.56
CA PHE A 199 2.54 -14.45 -4.28
C PHE A 199 1.13 -15.05 -4.34
N LEU A 200 0.15 -14.29 -4.82
CA LEU A 200 -1.24 -14.77 -4.91
C LEU A 200 -1.39 -15.96 -5.87
N ASN A 201 -0.67 -15.95 -7.00
CA ASN A 201 -0.70 -17.03 -7.98
C ASN A 201 -0.28 -18.36 -7.35
N ASP A 202 0.82 -18.35 -6.60
CA ASP A 202 1.32 -19.52 -5.87
C ASP A 202 0.39 -19.90 -4.70
N TYR A 203 0.09 -18.95 -3.81
CA TYR A 203 -0.68 -19.18 -2.59
C TYR A 203 -2.10 -19.71 -2.82
N LEU A 204 -2.78 -19.18 -3.83
CA LEU A 204 -4.12 -19.60 -4.20
C LEU A 204 -4.12 -20.70 -5.26
N ASN A 205 -2.94 -21.13 -5.73
CA ASN A 205 -2.76 -22.10 -6.80
C ASN A 205 -3.59 -21.75 -8.05
N LEU A 206 -3.45 -20.51 -8.54
CA LEU A 206 -4.27 -20.02 -9.65
C LEU A 206 -3.88 -20.63 -11.01
N GLY A 207 -2.70 -21.24 -11.09
CA GLY A 207 -2.19 -21.94 -12.28
C GLY A 207 -1.80 -21.03 -13.43
N ILE A 208 -1.57 -19.73 -13.18
CA ILE A 208 -1.10 -18.79 -14.19
C ILE A 208 0.39 -19.05 -14.41
N ARG A 209 0.80 -19.17 -15.68
CA ARG A 209 2.23 -19.27 -16.04
C ARG A 209 2.99 -18.05 -15.55
N GLU A 210 4.18 -18.27 -15.00
CA GLU A 210 5.02 -17.23 -14.40
C GLU A 210 5.19 -16.02 -15.33
N ASP A 211 5.52 -16.24 -16.61
CA ASP A 211 5.72 -15.19 -17.62
C ASP A 211 4.48 -14.32 -17.91
N ARG A 212 3.31 -14.70 -17.41
CA ARG A 212 2.04 -14.00 -17.61
C ARG A 212 1.46 -13.41 -16.33
N VAL A 213 2.08 -13.65 -15.18
CA VAL A 213 1.59 -13.11 -13.91
C VAL A 213 1.74 -11.59 -13.92
N ASN A 214 0.62 -10.90 -13.78
CA ASN A 214 0.59 -9.44 -13.70
C ASN A 214 -0.52 -9.01 -12.75
N PHE A 215 -0.21 -8.01 -11.92
CA PHE A 215 -1.14 -7.54 -10.88
C PHE A 215 -2.49 -7.03 -11.42
N ARG A 216 -2.52 -6.54 -12.65
CA ARG A 216 -3.77 -6.05 -13.27
C ARG A 216 -4.62 -7.15 -13.87
N THR A 217 -4.01 -8.25 -14.31
CA THR A 217 -4.71 -9.25 -15.14
C THR A 217 -4.98 -10.57 -14.43
N LEU A 218 -4.35 -10.86 -13.29
CA LEU A 218 -4.53 -12.14 -12.57
C LEU A 218 -5.99 -12.45 -12.18
N TRP A 219 -6.85 -11.42 -12.13
CA TRP A 219 -8.24 -11.49 -11.71
C TRP A 219 -9.17 -12.07 -12.77
N TYR A 220 -8.72 -12.14 -14.03
CA TYR A 220 -9.56 -12.48 -15.18
C TYR A 220 -9.21 -13.83 -15.79
N LEU A 221 -10.18 -14.45 -16.45
CA LEU A 221 -10.00 -15.73 -17.14
C LEU A 221 -8.94 -15.58 -18.25
N ASN A 222 -7.94 -16.46 -18.24
CA ASN A 222 -6.77 -16.42 -19.15
C ASN A 222 -6.04 -15.06 -19.15
N ASN A 223 -6.10 -14.30 -18.06
CA ASN A 223 -5.50 -12.98 -17.94
C ASN A 223 -6.08 -11.94 -18.92
N GLU A 224 -7.30 -12.17 -19.41
CA GLU A 224 -7.98 -11.28 -20.37
C GLU A 224 -9.27 -10.70 -19.76
N GLN A 225 -9.31 -9.38 -19.53
CA GLN A 225 -10.46 -8.70 -18.93
C GLN A 225 -11.79 -8.98 -19.65
N ARG A 226 -11.76 -9.03 -20.99
CA ARG A 226 -12.94 -9.32 -21.83
C ARG A 226 -13.58 -10.70 -21.58
N ARG A 227 -12.84 -11.65 -21.00
CA ARG A 227 -13.34 -12.99 -20.70
C ARG A 227 -14.04 -13.07 -19.34
N GLY A 228 -14.07 -11.99 -18.56
CA GLY A 228 -14.69 -11.93 -17.25
C GLY A 228 -13.78 -12.38 -16.12
N LEU A 229 -14.27 -12.21 -14.89
CA LEU A 229 -13.55 -12.57 -13.66
C LEU A 229 -13.41 -14.09 -13.52
N ARG A 230 -12.31 -14.54 -12.89
CA ARG A 230 -12.15 -15.96 -12.57
C ARG A 230 -13.17 -16.35 -11.48
N HIS A 231 -13.98 -17.38 -11.75
CA HIS A 231 -15.07 -17.79 -10.86
C HIS A 231 -14.59 -18.27 -9.47
N ASP A 232 -13.38 -18.83 -9.39
CA ASP A 232 -12.74 -19.24 -8.13
C ASP A 232 -12.33 -18.04 -7.26
N LEU A 233 -12.12 -16.85 -7.82
CA LEU A 233 -11.89 -15.61 -7.06
C LEU A 233 -13.21 -14.92 -6.71
N GLU A 234 -14.15 -14.89 -7.66
CA GLU A 234 -15.47 -14.27 -7.48
C GLU A 234 -16.26 -14.89 -6.31
N ARG A 235 -16.24 -16.22 -6.21
CA ARG A 235 -16.97 -16.96 -5.16
C ARG A 235 -16.35 -16.86 -3.77
N ARG A 236 -15.13 -16.31 -3.63
CA ARG A 236 -14.46 -16.19 -2.33
C ARG A 236 -15.07 -15.05 -1.52
N GLU A 237 -15.50 -15.38 -0.30
CA GLU A 237 -15.93 -14.41 0.70
C GLU A 237 -14.73 -13.82 1.47
N ASN A 238 -13.85 -13.16 0.72
CA ASN A 238 -12.60 -12.58 1.20
C ASN A 238 -12.54 -11.08 0.83
N LEU A 239 -13.04 -10.22 1.72
CA LEU A 239 -13.09 -8.77 1.48
C LEU A 239 -11.70 -8.15 1.23
N PRO A 240 -10.64 -8.47 1.98
CA PRO A 240 -9.29 -7.98 1.65
C PRO A 240 -8.82 -8.40 0.25
N LEU A 241 -9.16 -9.61 -0.21
CA LEU A 241 -8.83 -10.05 -1.57
C LEU A 241 -9.59 -9.25 -2.63
N ARG A 242 -10.86 -8.93 -2.36
CA ARG A 242 -11.64 -8.02 -3.21
C ARG A 242 -11.06 -6.60 -3.20
N ALA A 243 -10.53 -6.13 -2.08
CA ALA A 243 -9.84 -4.84 -2.00
C ALA A 243 -8.58 -4.81 -2.89
N LEU A 244 -7.82 -5.91 -2.96
CA LEU A 244 -6.71 -6.05 -3.92
C LEU A 244 -7.18 -5.97 -5.37
N TYR A 245 -8.30 -6.63 -5.71
CA TYR A 245 -8.90 -6.52 -7.04
C TYR A 245 -9.28 -5.09 -7.38
N TRP A 246 -9.92 -4.36 -6.46
CA TRP A 246 -10.26 -2.95 -6.66
C TRP A 246 -9.03 -2.07 -6.83
N LEU A 247 -7.97 -2.31 -6.05
CA LEU A 247 -6.68 -1.64 -6.19
C LEU A 247 -6.05 -1.90 -7.57
N ALA A 248 -6.13 -3.13 -8.07
CA ALA A 248 -5.66 -3.49 -9.41
C ALA A 248 -6.50 -2.82 -10.51
N LYS A 249 -7.82 -2.71 -10.30
CA LYS A 249 -8.72 -1.99 -11.20
C LYS A 249 -8.42 -0.51 -11.24
N ASP A 250 -8.07 0.08 -10.10
CA ASP A 250 -7.63 1.46 -10.07
C ASP A 250 -6.41 1.65 -10.97
N LEU A 251 -5.47 0.70 -11.04
CA LEU A 251 -4.27 0.77 -11.89
C LEU A 251 -4.49 0.53 -13.41
N ALA A 252 -5.71 0.26 -13.87
CA ALA A 252 -6.01 -0.05 -15.27
C ALA A 252 -6.20 1.21 -16.15
N PRO A 253 -5.79 1.19 -17.43
CA PRO A 253 -6.05 2.31 -18.35
C PRO A 253 -7.55 2.53 -18.62
N HIS A 254 -7.94 3.80 -18.83
CA HIS A 254 -9.34 4.22 -18.98
C HIS A 254 -10.08 3.70 -20.22
N GLU A 255 -9.39 3.32 -21.29
CA GLU A 255 -10.02 3.01 -22.59
C GLU A 255 -10.99 1.81 -22.53
N HIS A 256 -10.97 1.02 -21.46
CA HIS A 256 -11.91 -0.08 -21.21
C HIS A 256 -12.57 -0.04 -19.82
N ALA A 257 -12.45 1.08 -19.11
CA ALA A 257 -12.92 1.19 -17.73
C ALA A 257 -14.16 2.07 -17.61
N ILE A 258 -15.33 1.47 -17.84
CA ILE A 258 -16.55 1.97 -17.23
C ILE A 258 -16.36 1.79 -15.70
N GLY A 259 -16.13 2.89 -14.98
CA GLY A 259 -16.05 2.90 -13.51
C GLY A 259 -14.65 2.82 -12.87
N THR A 260 -13.57 3.17 -13.56
CA THR A 260 -12.29 3.50 -12.87
C THR A 260 -12.47 4.72 -11.98
N LEU A 261 -12.20 4.57 -10.68
CA LEU A 261 -12.39 5.63 -9.68
C LEU A 261 -11.24 6.65 -9.66
N ASN A 262 -10.09 6.34 -10.28
CA ASN A 262 -8.89 7.15 -10.14
C ASN A 262 -8.24 7.54 -11.50
N PRO A 263 -8.35 8.81 -11.93
CA PRO A 263 -7.69 9.30 -13.15
C PRO A 263 -6.15 9.24 -13.12
N ASP A 264 -5.55 9.11 -11.93
CA ASP A 264 -4.09 9.14 -11.77
C ASP A 264 -3.38 7.84 -12.19
N ALA A 265 -4.11 6.75 -12.32
CA ALA A 265 -3.51 5.44 -12.51
C ALA A 265 -2.88 5.21 -13.87
N GLN A 266 -3.50 5.76 -14.94
CA GLN A 266 -2.89 5.77 -16.27
C GLN A 266 -1.55 6.49 -16.23
N HIS A 267 -1.46 7.56 -15.43
CA HIS A 267 -0.22 8.32 -15.25
C HIS A 267 0.85 7.49 -14.53
N LEU A 268 0.49 6.69 -13.52
CA LEU A 268 1.44 5.79 -12.84
C LEU A 268 2.00 4.71 -13.77
N ALA A 269 1.14 4.09 -14.58
CA ALA A 269 1.57 3.09 -15.57
C ALA A 269 2.45 3.70 -16.67
N LEU A 270 2.11 4.90 -17.15
CA LEU A 270 2.89 5.65 -18.13
C LEU A 270 4.28 5.99 -17.60
N ILE A 271 4.35 6.51 -16.36
CA ILE A 271 5.61 6.81 -15.68
C ILE A 271 6.45 5.54 -15.54
N ARG A 272 5.88 4.43 -15.07
CA ARG A 272 6.58 3.15 -14.94
C ARG A 272 7.18 2.70 -16.27
N ASN A 273 6.39 2.75 -17.35
CA ASN A 273 6.88 2.37 -18.67
C ASN A 273 8.09 3.21 -19.10
N HIS A 274 8.05 4.53 -18.85
CA HIS A 274 9.17 5.41 -19.18
C HIS A 274 10.38 5.22 -18.26
N LEU A 275 10.18 4.81 -17.02
CA LEU A 275 11.28 4.50 -16.11
C LEU A 275 11.96 3.17 -16.41
N GLU A 276 11.22 2.16 -16.88
CA GLU A 276 11.78 0.81 -17.13
C GLU A 276 12.32 0.65 -18.55
N HIS A 277 11.70 1.30 -19.55
CA HIS A 277 11.93 0.98 -20.95
C HIS A 277 12.18 2.21 -21.85
N LYS A 278 12.08 3.43 -21.31
CA LYS A 278 12.36 4.68 -22.05
C LYS A 278 13.12 5.67 -21.16
N PHE A 279 12.85 6.96 -21.34
CA PHE A 279 13.46 8.04 -20.58
C PHE A 279 12.39 8.90 -19.90
N LEU A 280 12.70 9.36 -18.69
CA LEU A 280 11.89 10.31 -17.93
C LEU A 280 12.78 11.50 -17.53
N LYS A 281 12.50 12.65 -18.14
CA LYS A 281 13.16 13.92 -17.85
C LYS A 281 12.36 14.66 -16.79
N LEU A 282 13.03 15.02 -15.70
CA LEU A 282 12.42 15.78 -14.62
C LEU A 282 12.87 17.23 -14.74
N HIS A 283 11.95 18.15 -14.46
CA HIS A 283 12.21 19.59 -14.52
C HIS A 283 11.94 20.26 -13.16
N THR A 284 12.58 21.39 -12.93
CA THR A 284 12.42 22.23 -11.73
C THR A 284 11.74 23.56 -12.09
N GLU A 285 11.90 24.56 -11.22
CA GLU A 285 11.35 25.91 -11.38
C GLU A 285 11.69 26.49 -12.76
N GLY A 286 10.69 27.12 -13.40
CA GLY A 286 10.80 27.68 -14.76
C GLY A 286 10.18 26.81 -15.85
N PHE A 287 9.96 25.52 -15.61
CA PHE A 287 9.28 24.65 -16.56
C PHE A 287 7.76 24.85 -16.55
N GLN A 288 7.21 25.33 -17.67
CA GLN A 288 5.77 25.60 -17.82
C GLN A 288 4.92 24.37 -18.19
N GLY A 289 5.53 23.17 -18.22
CA GLY A 289 4.87 21.95 -18.65
C GLY A 289 5.20 21.59 -20.10
N PRO A 290 4.90 20.35 -20.52
CA PRO A 290 4.95 20.00 -21.93
C PRO A 290 3.96 20.91 -22.68
N THR A 291 4.46 21.73 -23.59
CA THR A 291 3.61 22.59 -24.41
C THR A 291 2.57 21.72 -25.14
N PRO A 292 1.26 22.00 -24.98
CA PRO A 292 0.25 21.16 -25.57
C PRO A 292 0.34 21.30 -27.08
N THR A 293 0.55 20.17 -27.76
CA THR A 293 0.31 19.97 -29.20
C THR A 293 0.99 20.99 -30.12
N HIS A 294 2.06 20.54 -30.79
CA HIS A 294 2.86 21.33 -31.74
C HIS A 294 3.89 22.26 -31.11
N ALA A 295 4.93 21.69 -30.50
CA ALA A 295 6.25 22.27 -30.72
C ALA A 295 6.61 22.03 -32.20
N THR A 296 6.02 22.81 -33.11
CA THR A 296 6.41 22.92 -34.53
C THR A 296 7.71 23.70 -34.63
N GLY A 297 8.74 23.19 -33.97
CA GLY A 297 10.10 23.71 -34.06
C GLY A 297 11.07 22.54 -34.03
N ASP A 298 12.14 22.63 -34.81
CA ASP A 298 13.15 21.59 -35.03
C ASP A 298 13.93 21.13 -33.77
N LEU A 299 13.53 21.59 -32.57
CA LEU A 299 14.20 21.37 -31.28
C LEU A 299 13.31 20.70 -30.22
N ALA A 300 12.16 20.13 -30.60
CA ALA A 300 11.29 19.44 -29.64
C ALA A 300 11.91 18.11 -29.15
N ASP A 301 12.23 18.03 -27.85
CA ASP A 301 12.67 16.79 -27.19
C ASP A 301 11.47 15.84 -27.04
N THR A 302 11.34 14.88 -27.96
CA THR A 302 10.17 13.96 -28.01
C THR A 302 10.47 12.57 -27.44
N LEU A 303 11.75 12.28 -27.13
CA LEU A 303 12.18 10.97 -26.67
C LEU A 303 11.78 10.69 -25.21
N PRO A 304 11.98 11.62 -24.24
CA PRO A 304 11.59 11.39 -22.86
C PRO A 304 10.15 11.83 -22.57
N LEU A 305 9.56 11.23 -21.54
CA LEU A 305 8.43 11.83 -20.86
C LEU A 305 8.95 12.99 -20.00
N HIS A 306 8.33 14.17 -20.13
CA HIS A 306 8.67 15.36 -19.36
C HIS A 306 7.72 15.51 -18.17
N LEU A 307 8.26 15.61 -16.95
CA LEU A 307 7.46 15.87 -15.75
C LEU A 307 8.15 16.87 -14.82
N HIS A 308 7.36 17.69 -14.14
CA HIS A 308 7.89 18.48 -13.03
C HIS A 308 8.27 17.56 -11.86
N ALA A 309 9.42 17.80 -11.21
CA ALA A 309 9.96 16.96 -10.16
C ALA A 309 8.99 16.81 -8.96
N HIS A 310 8.29 17.89 -8.58
CA HIS A 310 7.26 17.85 -7.54
C HIS A 310 6.08 16.95 -7.92
N THR A 311 5.64 16.96 -9.19
CA THR A 311 4.58 16.07 -9.67
C THR A 311 5.02 14.62 -9.59
N PHE A 312 6.25 14.33 -10.01
CA PHE A 312 6.81 12.98 -9.91
C PHE A 312 6.92 12.51 -8.45
N GLN A 313 7.36 13.38 -7.53
CA GLN A 313 7.40 13.08 -6.10
C GLN A 313 6.01 12.71 -5.55
N ASN A 314 4.96 13.46 -5.90
CA ASN A 314 3.59 13.16 -5.47
C ASN A 314 3.08 11.84 -6.03
N LYS A 315 3.40 11.54 -7.30
CA LYS A 315 3.07 10.24 -7.93
C LYS A 315 3.81 9.08 -7.26
N CYS A 316 5.07 9.28 -6.86
CA CYS A 316 5.82 8.29 -6.09
C CYS A 316 5.19 8.04 -4.71
N LEU A 317 4.79 9.10 -3.99
CA LEU A 317 4.08 8.97 -2.72
C LEU A 317 2.75 8.22 -2.86
N GLN A 318 1.97 8.54 -3.90
CA GLN A 318 0.72 7.86 -4.21
C GLN A 318 0.94 6.37 -4.46
N LEU A 319 1.94 6.02 -5.28
CA LEU A 319 2.28 4.63 -5.57
C LEU A 319 2.75 3.87 -4.31
N LEU A 320 3.55 4.49 -3.44
CA LEU A 320 3.97 3.89 -2.17
C LEU A 320 2.77 3.62 -1.25
N ARG A 321 1.77 4.50 -1.22
CA ARG A 321 0.53 4.27 -0.45
C ARG A 321 -0.30 3.13 -1.01
N LEU A 322 -0.43 3.05 -2.35
CA LEU A 322 -1.10 1.92 -3.01
C LEU A 322 -0.37 0.61 -2.72
N THR A 323 0.96 0.60 -2.85
CA THR A 323 1.78 -0.59 -2.58
C THR A 323 1.68 -1.03 -1.12
N ARG A 324 1.71 -0.07 -0.18
CA ARG A 324 1.46 -0.32 1.26
C ARG A 324 0.12 -1.02 1.46
N ALA A 325 -0.95 -0.47 0.88
CA ALA A 325 -2.29 -1.02 0.98
C ALA A 325 -2.34 -2.45 0.41
N ALA A 326 -1.72 -2.68 -0.75
CA ALA A 326 -1.64 -4.01 -1.36
C ALA A 326 -0.95 -5.04 -0.44
N ILE A 327 0.17 -4.69 0.19
CA ILE A 327 0.87 -5.60 1.11
C ILE A 327 0.03 -5.90 2.36
N ILE A 328 -0.65 -4.89 2.91
CA ILE A 328 -1.57 -5.08 4.05
C ILE A 328 -2.74 -5.98 3.63
N TYR A 329 -3.40 -5.69 2.52
CA TYR A 329 -4.52 -6.48 2.03
C TYR A 329 -4.11 -7.92 1.74
N LEU A 330 -2.92 -8.16 1.17
CA LEU A 330 -2.37 -9.50 0.97
C LEU A 330 -2.30 -10.28 2.29
N SER A 331 -1.70 -9.69 3.33
CA SER A 331 -1.63 -10.32 4.66
C SER A 331 -3.02 -10.64 5.21
N LEU A 332 -3.96 -9.70 5.13
CA LEU A 332 -5.33 -9.90 5.63
C LEU A 332 -6.13 -10.90 4.78
N SER A 333 -5.87 -10.97 3.47
CA SER A 333 -6.45 -11.96 2.57
C SER A 333 -6.03 -13.35 2.96
N ILE A 334 -4.74 -13.57 3.24
CA ILE A 334 -4.21 -14.85 3.73
C ILE A 334 -4.88 -15.19 5.06
N HIS A 335 -4.94 -14.24 5.99
CA HIS A 335 -5.57 -14.48 7.30
C HIS A 335 -7.02 -14.95 7.17
N ARG A 336 -7.81 -14.27 6.32
CA ARG A 336 -9.21 -14.63 6.07
C ARG A 336 -9.32 -16.00 5.39
N GLU A 337 -8.51 -16.26 4.37
CA GLU A 337 -8.53 -17.51 3.62
C GLU A 337 -8.16 -18.71 4.50
N GLU A 338 -7.12 -18.62 5.31
CA GLU A 338 -6.72 -19.69 6.24
C GLU A 338 -7.79 -19.96 7.31
N ARG A 339 -8.52 -18.93 7.76
CA ARG A 339 -9.67 -19.10 8.66
C ARG A 339 -10.83 -19.85 7.99
N GLU A 340 -11.13 -19.56 6.73
CA GLU A 340 -12.19 -20.29 6.00
C GLU A 340 -11.77 -21.74 5.70
N ARG A 341 -10.51 -21.97 5.33
CA ARG A 341 -9.93 -23.32 5.16
C ARG A 341 -9.95 -24.12 6.48
N ALA A 342 -9.81 -23.46 7.63
CA ALA A 342 -9.90 -24.12 8.92
C ALA A 342 -11.32 -24.61 9.26
N LYS A 343 -12.37 -23.89 8.85
CA LYS A 343 -13.78 -24.29 9.10
C LYS A 343 -14.20 -25.51 8.29
N THR A 344 -13.62 -25.68 7.10
CA THR A 344 -13.93 -26.78 6.18
C THR A 344 -13.03 -28.01 6.38
N ARG A 345 -12.10 -27.94 7.34
CA ARG A 345 -11.16 -29.02 7.63
C ARG A 345 -11.86 -30.21 8.29
N PRO A 346 -11.56 -31.45 7.87
CA PRO A 346 -12.02 -32.65 8.58
C PRO A 346 -11.58 -32.63 10.06
N PRO A 347 -12.47 -32.97 11.01
CA PRO A 347 -12.15 -32.94 12.46
C PRO A 347 -10.99 -33.84 12.87
N ASP A 348 -10.73 -34.90 12.11
CA ASP A 348 -9.69 -35.90 12.31
C ASP A 348 -8.32 -35.51 11.71
N GLN A 349 -8.28 -34.48 10.87
CA GLN A 349 -7.03 -34.01 10.26
C GLN A 349 -6.16 -33.30 11.30
N ARG A 350 -5.07 -33.96 11.70
CA ARG A 350 -4.06 -33.39 12.61
C ARG A 350 -3.22 -32.31 11.91
N VAL A 351 -3.08 -31.16 12.56
CA VAL A 351 -2.23 -30.05 12.09
C VAL A 351 -1.10 -29.86 13.11
N ALA A 352 0.14 -30.11 12.69
CA ALA A 352 1.31 -29.81 13.49
C ALA A 352 1.65 -28.31 13.39
N ARG A 353 2.08 -27.70 14.50
CA ARG A 353 2.48 -26.30 14.55
C ARG A 353 3.99 -26.17 14.49
N ILE A 354 4.49 -25.39 13.54
CA ILE A 354 5.89 -24.96 13.50
C ILE A 354 5.92 -23.50 13.93
N ASN A 355 6.66 -23.19 14.99
CA ASN A 355 6.86 -21.82 15.43
C ASN A 355 8.01 -21.20 14.64
N LEU A 356 7.71 -20.09 13.95
CA LEU A 356 8.72 -19.26 13.31
C LEU A 356 9.11 -18.13 14.26
N TYR A 357 10.41 -17.89 14.41
CA TYR A 357 10.94 -16.86 15.30
C TYR A 357 11.29 -15.59 14.51
N PRO A 358 11.25 -14.40 15.15
CA PRO A 358 11.72 -13.17 14.52
C PRO A 358 13.16 -13.30 14.02
N LEU A 359 13.44 -12.72 12.85
CA LEU A 359 14.81 -12.65 12.33
C LEU A 359 15.65 -11.75 13.28
N PRO A 360 16.74 -12.27 13.86
CA PRO A 360 17.55 -11.52 14.83
C PRO A 360 18.27 -10.35 14.16
N GLU A 361 18.53 -9.29 14.92
CA GLU A 361 19.08 -8.04 14.38
C GLU A 361 20.45 -8.18 13.73
N HIS A 362 21.32 -9.07 14.23
CA HIS A 362 22.64 -9.30 13.64
C HIS A 362 22.59 -9.85 12.21
N ARG A 363 21.45 -10.45 11.78
CA ARG A 363 21.24 -10.89 10.39
C ARG A 363 20.67 -9.80 9.48
N ARG A 364 20.49 -8.58 9.99
CA ARG A 364 20.00 -7.41 9.27
C ARG A 364 21.09 -6.36 8.98
N GLN A 365 22.35 -6.71 9.25
CA GLN A 365 23.52 -5.85 9.08
C GLN A 365 24.03 -5.84 7.64
#